data_AF-A0A928W177-F1
#
_entry.id   AF-A0A928W177-F1
#
_cell.length_a   1.000
_cell.length_b   1.000
_cell.length_c   1.000
_cell.angle_alpha   90.00
_cell.angle_beta   90.00
_cell.angle_gamma   90.00
#
_symmetry.space_group_name_H-M   'P 1'
#
loop_
_entity.id
_entity.type
_entity.pdbx_description
1 polymer ?
#
loop_
_entity_poly.entity_id
_entity_poly.type
_entity_poly.pdbx_seq_one_letter_code
_entity_poly.pdbx_strand_id
1 'polypeptide(L)'
;MSDRRPIYLDCHATTPLDERVLAAMLPYFTQHFGNPASINHQYGWESEAAVKQARQTLADAIGAGPEEIVFTSGATEANNLALKGVAEAYFSKGRHIIT
;
A
#
# COMPACT_ATOMS: atom_id res chain seq x y z
N MET A 1 32.55 -14.82 22.38
CA MET A 1 32.52 -13.53 21.66
C MET A 1 31.09 -13.02 21.72
N SER A 2 30.86 -11.84 22.30
CA SER A 2 29.50 -11.30 22.43
C SER A 2 28.98 -10.94 21.04
N ASP A 3 28.06 -11.75 20.53
CA ASP A 3 27.38 -11.55 19.25
C ASP A 3 26.31 -10.46 19.41
N ARG A 4 26.75 -9.22 19.68
CA ARG A 4 25.86 -8.06 19.78
C ARG A 4 25.76 -7.42 18.41
N ARG A 5 24.60 -7.61 17.76
CA ARG A 5 24.23 -6.83 16.57
C ARG A 5 24.29 -5.33 16.88
N PRO A 6 24.64 -4.48 15.90
CA PRO A 6 24.59 -3.03 16.06
C PRO A 6 23.19 -2.54 16.43
N ILE A 7 23.11 -1.44 17.19
CA ILE A 7 21.84 -0.74 17.43
C ILE A 7 21.38 -0.12 16.11
N TYR A 8 20.13 -0.38 15.72
CA TYR A 8 19.55 0.17 14.49
C TYR A 8 18.99 1.57 14.76
N LEU A 9 19.60 2.60 14.15
CA LEU A 9 19.21 4.00 14.27
C LEU A 9 18.94 4.65 12.90
N ASP A 10 18.44 3.86 11.94
CA ASP A 10 18.21 4.29 10.55
C ASP A 10 16.76 4.05 10.09
N CYS A 11 15.79 4.33 10.97
CA CYS A 11 14.37 4.12 10.68
C CYS A 11 13.82 5.01 9.55
N HIS A 12 14.58 6.04 9.13
CA HIS A 12 14.25 6.84 7.95
C HIS A 12 14.51 6.09 6.64
N ALA A 13 15.46 5.13 6.60
CA ALA A 13 15.68 4.30 5.43
C ALA A 13 14.61 3.21 5.30
N THR A 14 14.29 2.51 6.39
CA THR A 14 13.16 1.59 6.49
C THR A 14 12.91 1.21 7.95
N THR A 15 11.77 0.61 8.26
CA THR A 15 11.41 0.19 9.63
C THR A 15 11.31 -1.33 9.75
N PRO A 16 11.66 -1.92 10.90
CA PRO A 16 11.29 -3.31 11.20
C PRO A 16 9.78 -3.52 11.09
N LEU A 17 9.36 -4.66 10.56
CA LEU A 17 7.94 -5.03 10.49
C LEU A 17 7.40 -5.26 11.90
N ASP A 18 6.29 -4.61 12.26
CA ASP A 18 5.59 -4.86 13.52
C ASP A 18 5.03 -6.29 13.53
N GLU A 19 5.19 -7.02 14.64
CA GLU A 19 4.75 -8.41 14.77
C GLU A 19 3.25 -8.59 14.49
N ARG A 20 2.43 -7.59 14.83
CA ARG A 20 0.99 -7.60 14.56
C ARG A 20 0.71 -7.51 13.06
N VAL A 21 1.53 -6.76 12.32
CA VAL A 21 1.42 -6.66 10.86
C VAL A 21 1.83 -7.98 10.22
N LEU A 22 2.92 -8.59 10.68
CA LEU A 22 3.34 -9.91 10.21
C LEU A 22 2.24 -10.96 10.43
N ALA A 23 1.67 -11.01 11.63
CA ALA A 23 0.59 -11.92 11.98
C ALA A 23 -0.66 -11.72 11.10
N ALA A 24 -1.01 -10.47 10.78
CA ALA A 24 -2.12 -10.16 9.88
C ALA A 24 -1.84 -10.55 8.42
N MET A 25 -0.58 -10.54 7.98
CA MET A 25 -0.19 -10.86 6.61
C MET A 25 -0.09 -12.38 6.34
N LEU A 26 0.41 -13.16 7.31
CA LEU A 26 0.71 -14.59 7.15
C LEU A 26 -0.44 -15.45 6.58
N PRO A 27 -1.72 -15.25 6.96
CA PRO A 27 -2.83 -16.00 6.39
C PRO A 27 -2.94 -15.86 4.86
N TYR A 28 -2.59 -14.71 4.29
CA TYR A 28 -2.68 -14.46 2.85
C TYR A 28 -1.54 -15.08 2.04
N PHE A 29 -0.49 -15.56 2.71
CA PHE A 29 0.58 -16.35 2.09
C PHE A 29 0.32 -17.86 2.13
N THR A 30 -0.71 -18.31 2.85
CA THR A 30 -0.92 -19.74 3.14
C THR A 30 -2.35 -20.21 2.92
N GLN A 31 -3.33 -19.54 3.51
CA GLN A 31 -4.74 -19.98 3.59
C GLN A 31 -5.63 -19.16 2.64
N HIS A 32 -5.44 -17.85 2.59
CA HIS A 32 -6.22 -16.89 1.79
C HIS A 32 -5.39 -16.33 0.63
N PHE A 33 -4.78 -17.21 -0.16
CA PHE A 33 -3.83 -16.86 -1.22
C PHE A 33 -4.49 -16.48 -2.56
N GLY A 34 -5.81 -16.29 -2.58
CA GLY A 34 -6.55 -16.06 -3.82
C GLY A 34 -6.19 -14.74 -4.50
N ASN A 35 -6.42 -14.68 -5.81
CA ASN A 35 -6.33 -13.41 -6.52
C ASN A 35 -7.61 -12.60 -6.24
N PRO A 36 -7.52 -11.36 -5.71
CA PRO A 36 -8.71 -10.53 -5.44
C PRO A 36 -9.49 -10.15 -6.71
N ALA A 37 -8.91 -10.30 -7.91
CA ALA A 37 -9.62 -10.10 -9.18
C ALA A 37 -10.44 -11.33 -9.62
N SER A 38 -10.32 -12.47 -8.94
CA SER A 38 -11.11 -13.66 -9.24
C SER A 38 -12.53 -13.57 -8.67
N ILE A 39 -13.50 -13.28 -9.52
CA ILE A 39 -14.89 -13.04 -9.09
C ILE A 39 -15.78 -14.29 -9.01
N ASN A 40 -15.29 -15.47 -9.39
CA ASN A 40 -16.12 -16.67 -9.58
C ASN A 40 -15.98 -17.73 -8.47
N HIS A 41 -15.16 -17.49 -7.45
CA HIS A 41 -14.90 -18.48 -6.41
C HIS A 41 -14.50 -17.86 -5.08
N GLN A 42 -14.71 -18.62 -4.00
CA GLN A 42 -14.50 -18.19 -2.62
C GLN A 42 -13.10 -17.61 -2.36
N TYR A 43 -12.03 -18.24 -2.88
CA TYR A 43 -10.68 -17.73 -2.67
C TYR A 43 -10.47 -16.29 -3.14
N GLY A 44 -11.14 -15.89 -4.23
CA GLY A 44 -11.03 -14.53 -4.75
C GLY A 44 -11.87 -13.55 -3.94
N TRP A 45 -13.09 -13.94 -3.54
CA TRP A 45 -13.96 -13.13 -2.68
C TRP A 45 -13.34 -12.83 -1.31
N GLU A 46 -12.72 -13.83 -0.67
CA GLU A 46 -12.01 -13.64 0.60
C GLU A 46 -10.86 -12.64 0.46
N SER A 47 -10.08 -12.77 -0.62
CA SER A 47 -8.94 -11.88 -0.89
C SER A 47 -9.39 -10.47 -1.26
N GLU A 48 -10.47 -10.33 -2.03
CA GLU A 48 -11.08 -9.04 -2.35
C GLU A 48 -11.59 -8.33 -1.09
N ALA A 49 -12.26 -9.06 -0.19
CA ALA A 49 -12.75 -8.53 1.08
C ALA A 49 -11.59 -8.01 1.95
N ALA A 50 -10.46 -8.74 2.00
CA ALA A 50 -9.27 -8.30 2.71
C ALA A 50 -8.68 -7.00 2.16
N VAL A 51 -8.58 -6.89 0.83
CA VAL A 51 -8.11 -5.66 0.15
C VAL A 51 -9.05 -4.49 0.44
N LYS A 52 -10.38 -4.71 0.42
CA LYS A 52 -11.37 -3.69 0.77
C LYS A 52 -11.24 -3.24 2.22
N GLN A 53 -11.07 -4.17 3.15
CA GLN A 53 -10.86 -3.85 4.57
C GLN A 53 -9.57 -3.03 4.77
N ALA A 54 -8.46 -3.42 4.14
CA ALA A 54 -7.21 -2.68 4.20
C ALA A 54 -7.36 -1.26 3.64
N ARG A 55 -8.09 -1.10 2.53
CA ARG A 55 -8.41 0.20 1.93
C ARG A 55 -9.19 1.10 2.89
N GLN A 56 -10.22 0.55 3.55
CA GLN A 56 -11.00 1.29 4.54
C GLN A 56 -10.12 1.75 5.71
N THR A 57 -9.30 0.85 6.27
CA THR A 57 -8.37 1.20 7.36
C THR A 57 -7.43 2.34 6.98
N LEU A 58 -6.90 2.35 5.75
CA LEU A 58 -6.04 3.43 5.27
C LEU A 58 -6.81 4.74 5.10
N ALA A 59 -8.02 4.68 4.54
CA ALA A 59 -8.87 5.84 4.35
C ALA A 59 -9.22 6.50 5.69
N ASP A 60 -9.64 5.71 6.68
CA ASP A 60 -9.97 6.19 8.03
C ASP A 60 -8.76 6.84 8.71
N ALA A 61 -7.55 6.30 8.51
CA ALA A 61 -6.34 6.80 9.13
C ALA A 61 -5.93 8.21 8.64
N ILE A 62 -6.35 8.60 7.43
CA ILE A 62 -6.05 9.91 6.84
C ILE A 62 -7.29 10.80 6.63
N GLY A 63 -8.48 10.33 7.00
CA GLY A 63 -9.73 11.07 6.83
C GLY A 63 -10.22 11.18 5.37
N ALA A 64 -9.95 10.16 4.56
CA ALA A 64 -10.37 10.08 3.15
C ALA A 64 -11.54 9.10 2.96
N GLY A 65 -12.16 9.10 1.78
CA GLY A 65 -13.03 8.04 1.30
C GLY A 65 -12.23 6.82 0.82
N PRO A 66 -12.72 5.58 0.97
CA PRO A 66 -12.01 4.39 0.49
C PRO A 66 -11.75 4.44 -1.01
N GLU A 67 -12.64 5.00 -1.81
CA GLU A 67 -12.50 5.19 -3.26
C GLU A 67 -11.36 6.15 -3.66
N GLU A 68 -10.90 7.00 -2.74
CA GLU A 68 -9.79 7.93 -2.96
C GLU A 68 -8.42 7.24 -2.76
N ILE A 69 -8.38 6.06 -2.15
CA ILE A 69 -7.16 5.30 -1.93
C ILE A 69 -6.80 4.52 -3.19
N VAL A 70 -5.62 4.76 -3.75
CA VAL A 70 -5.04 3.97 -4.85
C VAL A 70 -3.82 3.21 -4.33
N PHE A 71 -3.87 1.88 -4.36
CA PHE A 71 -2.71 1.05 -4.02
C PHE A 71 -1.65 1.15 -5.12
N THR A 72 -0.41 1.37 -4.73
CA THR A 72 0.79 1.36 -5.58
C THR A 72 1.85 0.47 -4.93
N SER A 73 2.94 0.18 -5.62
CA SER A 73 4.07 -0.58 -5.07
C SER A 73 4.85 0.19 -3.99
N GLY A 74 4.67 1.52 -3.87
CA GLY A 74 5.31 2.33 -2.85
C GLY A 74 5.32 3.83 -3.19
N ALA A 75 5.90 4.63 -2.30
CA ALA A 75 5.88 6.09 -2.39
C ALA A 75 6.51 6.63 -3.68
N THR A 76 7.56 5.99 -4.21
CA THR A 76 8.17 6.40 -5.50
C THR A 76 7.19 6.29 -6.66
N GLU A 77 6.40 5.22 -6.73
CA GLU A 77 5.37 5.06 -7.75
C GLU A 77 4.22 6.04 -7.52
N ALA A 78 3.75 6.19 -6.28
CA ALA A 78 2.69 7.14 -5.94
C ALA A 78 3.04 8.58 -6.34
N ASN A 79 4.26 9.04 -6.05
CA ASN A 79 4.73 10.37 -6.45
C ASN A 79 4.76 10.53 -7.97
N ASN A 80 5.21 9.51 -8.70
CA ASN A 80 5.20 9.54 -10.16
C ASN A 80 3.78 9.59 -10.71
N LEU A 81 2.87 8.76 -10.18
CA LEU A 81 1.48 8.71 -10.60
C LEU A 81 0.79 10.07 -10.36
N ALA A 82 0.99 10.67 -9.20
CA ALA A 82 0.40 11.98 -8.88
C ALA A 82 0.94 13.09 -9.79
N LEU A 83 2.26 13.23 -9.91
CA LEU A 83 2.86 14.33 -10.68
C LEU A 83 2.67 14.17 -12.18
N LYS A 84 3.04 13.01 -12.73
CA LYS A 84 2.93 12.75 -14.17
C LYS A 84 1.48 12.64 -14.59
N GLY A 85 0.64 11.96 -13.81
CA GLY A 85 -0.78 11.81 -14.09
C GLY A 85 -1.50 13.17 -14.17
N VAL A 86 -1.25 14.07 -13.22
CA VAL A 86 -1.81 15.44 -13.26
C VAL A 86 -1.23 16.25 -14.42
N ALA A 87 0.09 16.20 -14.64
CA ALA A 87 0.73 16.93 -15.73
C ALA A 87 0.19 16.53 -17.11
N GLU A 88 0.00 15.23 -17.34
CA GLU A 88 -0.52 14.68 -18.59
C GLU A 88 -2.01 14.97 -18.75
N ALA A 89 -2.82 14.76 -17.70
CA ALA A 89 -4.27 14.98 -17.76
C ALA A 89 -4.65 16.46 -18.00
N TYR A 90 -3.85 17.40 -17.48
CA TYR A 90 -4.11 18.84 -17.58
C TYR A 90 -3.16 19.59 -18.53
N PHE A 91 -2.41 18.87 -19.37
CA PHE A 91 -1.40 19.45 -20.26
C PHE A 91 -1.91 20.62 -21.12
N SER A 92 -3.16 20.55 -21.59
CA SER A 92 -3.79 21.60 -22.40
C SER A 92 -4.16 22.87 -21.61
N LYS A 93 -4.24 22.80 -20.27
CA LYS A 93 -4.59 23.93 -19.40
C LYS A 93 -3.38 24.69 -18.89
N GLY A 94 -2.19 24.13 -19.02
CA GLY A 94 -0.95 24.74 -18.56
C GLY A 94 0.15 23.69 -18.35
N ARG A 95 1.39 24.16 -18.29
CA ARG A 95 2.59 23.32 -18.17
C ARG A 95 3.53 23.76 -17.04
N HIS A 96 3.06 24.63 -16.17
CA HIS A 96 3.84 25.12 -15.04
C HIS A 96 3.48 24.31 -13.79
N ILE A 97 4.49 23.70 -13.15
CA ILE A 97 4.34 22.89 -11.94
C ILE A 97 5.33 23.42 -10.91
N ILE A 98 4.88 23.58 -9.67
CA ILE A 98 5.71 23.86 -8.50
C ILE A 98 5.68 22.62 -7.62
N THR A 99 6.85 22.18 -7.17
CA THR A 99 7.05 21.02 -6.28
C THR A 99 7.75 21.45 -5.02
#